data_AF-A0AAC9PVZ2-F1
#
_entry.id   AF-A0AAC9PVZ2-F1
#
_cell.length_a   1.000
_cell.length_b   1.000
_cell.length_c   1.000
_cell.angle_alpha   90.00
_cell.angle_beta   90.00
_cell.angle_gamma   90.00
#
_symmetry.space_group_name_H-M   'P 1'
#
loop_
_entity.id
_entity.type
_entity.pdbx_description
1 polymer ?
#
loop_
_entity_poly.entity_id
_entity_poly.type
_entity_poly.pdbx_seq_one_letter_code
_entity_poly.pdbx_strand_id
1 'polypeptide(L)'
;MFKKISITLIIVLFNLLNTYSQVGIGTTNPDDGSSLQIDSTTGAFVPPRMTTEQMNSISTPLDGALVFNTTLNSYCVFKNNNWSSLNNSSIILNKSYSNGNNALQTPDNTYVDFPIGSDDVIATNPNAYEVIGDGRVKIKEEGNYLFSASLSTSNMPSGNKKYILAININGSLVAYLSRGYSSLPSTNYWGTSGNIMYPVSENDIVTFRYVLNNEDSPLHAKFINFGITKLN
;
A
#
# COMPACT_ATOMS: atom_id res chain seq x y z
N MET A 1 -29.53 32.60 62.93
CA MET A 1 -28.12 32.67 62.48
C MET A 1 -27.63 31.36 61.85
N PHE A 2 -27.89 30.20 62.47
CA PHE A 2 -27.46 28.87 61.97
C PHE A 2 -27.97 28.46 60.57
N LYS A 3 -29.23 28.80 60.20
CA LYS A 3 -29.78 28.49 58.85
C LYS A 3 -29.03 29.15 57.69
N LYS A 4 -28.49 30.36 57.90
CA LYS A 4 -27.76 31.10 56.84
C LYS A 4 -26.36 30.52 56.62
N ILE A 5 -25.66 30.15 57.71
CA ILE A 5 -24.35 29.49 57.65
C ILE A 5 -24.44 28.11 56.96
N SER A 6 -25.51 27.35 57.22
CA SER A 6 -25.72 26.04 56.59
C SER A 6 -25.95 26.13 55.06
N ILE A 7 -26.63 27.17 54.58
CA ILE A 7 -26.85 27.41 53.15
C ILE A 7 -25.55 27.82 52.45
N THR A 8 -24.75 28.70 53.07
CA THR A 8 -23.45 29.10 52.51
C THR A 8 -22.50 27.91 52.41
N LEU A 9 -22.50 27.01 53.39
CA LEU A 9 -21.66 25.81 53.38
C LEU A 9 -22.04 24.84 52.24
N ILE A 10 -23.34 24.63 52.01
CA ILE A 10 -23.86 23.78 50.92
C ILE A 10 -23.46 24.35 49.55
N ILE A 11 -23.54 25.67 49.37
CA ILE A 11 -23.13 26.33 48.11
C ILE A 11 -21.62 26.18 47.89
N VAL A 12 -20.79 26.34 48.92
CA VAL A 12 -19.33 26.13 48.82
C VAL A 12 -19.00 24.67 48.48
N LEU A 13 -19.67 23.69 49.10
CA LEU A 13 -19.48 22.27 48.75
C LEU A 13 -19.91 21.94 47.31
N PHE A 14 -20.97 22.56 46.80
CA PHE A 14 -21.42 22.35 45.41
C PHE A 14 -20.41 22.87 44.37
N ASN A 15 -19.63 23.90 44.69
CA ASN A 15 -18.58 24.44 43.81
C ASN A 15 -17.29 23.60 43.82
N LEU A 16 -17.14 22.65 44.74
CA LEU A 16 -16.00 21.72 44.81
C LEU A 16 -16.20 20.46 43.96
N LEU A 17 -17.39 20.28 43.38
CA LEU A 17 -17.69 19.18 42.48
C LEU A 17 -17.18 19.53 41.07
N ASN A 18 -16.05 18.95 40.67
CA ASN A 18 -15.62 18.99 39.27
C ASN A 18 -16.58 18.14 38.44
N THR A 19 -17.46 18.77 37.68
CA THR A 19 -18.29 18.08 36.69
C THR A 19 -17.50 17.94 35.40
N TYR A 20 -17.09 16.72 35.04
CA TYR A 20 -16.48 16.44 33.75
C TYR A 20 -17.55 16.52 32.66
N SER A 21 -17.34 17.36 31.65
CA SER A 21 -18.23 17.44 30.48
C SER A 21 -17.82 16.41 29.42
N GLN A 22 -17.87 15.13 29.78
CA GLN A 22 -17.70 14.04 28.80
C GLN A 22 -18.97 13.92 27.98
N VAL A 23 -18.83 13.73 26.67
CA VAL A 23 -19.97 13.47 25.80
C VAL A 23 -20.11 11.95 25.65
N GLY A 24 -21.18 11.39 26.22
CA GLY A 24 -21.58 10.00 26.00
C GLY A 24 -22.73 9.92 25.00
N ILE A 25 -22.61 9.06 24.00
CA ILE A 25 -23.71 8.71 23.09
C ILE A 25 -23.92 7.19 23.22
N GLY A 26 -25.12 6.77 23.66
CA GLY A 26 -25.42 5.36 23.89
C GLY A 26 -24.85 4.76 25.18
N THR A 27 -24.16 5.57 25.99
CA THR A 27 -23.70 5.22 27.35
C THR A 27 -24.03 6.34 28.33
N THR A 28 -24.38 5.98 29.58
CA THR A 28 -24.59 6.93 30.68
C THR A 28 -23.37 7.04 31.60
N ASN A 29 -22.35 6.20 31.40
CA ASN A 29 -21.12 6.21 32.17
C ASN A 29 -19.92 6.10 31.22
N PRO A 30 -19.57 7.20 30.52
CA PRO A 30 -18.38 7.21 29.68
C PRO A 30 -17.13 6.84 30.48
N ASP A 31 -16.19 6.15 29.86
CA ASP A 31 -14.87 5.86 30.43
C ASP A 31 -14.15 7.17 30.74
N ASP A 32 -13.44 7.21 31.87
CA ASP A 32 -12.74 8.39 32.38
C ASP A 32 -11.63 8.90 31.43
N GLY A 33 -11.08 8.01 30.59
CA GLY A 33 -10.15 8.34 29.52
C GLY A 33 -10.77 8.97 28.26
N SER A 34 -12.10 9.13 28.18
CA SER A 34 -12.80 9.63 27.00
C SER A 34 -13.28 11.07 27.16
N SER A 35 -13.04 11.92 26.17
CA SER A 35 -13.76 13.20 26.03
C SER A 35 -15.09 13.03 25.26
N LEU A 36 -15.14 12.03 24.37
CA LEU A 36 -16.31 11.58 23.62
C LEU A 36 -16.30 10.06 23.54
N GLN A 37 -17.37 9.41 23.97
CA GLN A 37 -17.61 7.97 23.81
C GLN A 37 -18.92 7.71 23.08
N ILE A 38 -18.89 6.77 22.13
CA ILE A 38 -20.05 6.35 21.36
C ILE A 38 -20.18 4.84 21.44
N ASP A 39 -21.20 4.36 22.16
CA ASP A 39 -21.51 2.96 22.30
C ASP A 39 -22.75 2.63 21.45
N SER A 40 -22.60 1.79 20.43
CA SER A 40 -23.71 1.36 19.59
C SER A 40 -23.46 -0.02 18.99
N THR A 41 -24.51 -0.84 18.90
CA THR A 41 -24.49 -2.13 18.20
C THR A 41 -25.16 -2.08 16.82
N THR A 42 -25.80 -0.96 16.48
CA THR A 42 -26.56 -0.79 15.23
C THR A 42 -26.15 0.42 14.40
N GLY A 43 -25.55 1.45 15.02
CA GLY A 43 -25.05 2.65 14.37
C GLY A 43 -23.52 2.70 14.32
N ALA A 44 -22.98 3.41 13.34
CA ALA A 44 -21.55 3.68 13.22
C ALA A 44 -21.25 5.17 13.37
N PHE A 45 -20.04 5.50 13.80
CA PHE A 45 -19.56 6.87 13.74
C PHE A 45 -19.31 7.28 12.28
N VAL A 46 -19.96 8.35 11.85
CA VAL A 46 -19.76 8.96 10.54
C VAL A 46 -19.07 10.31 10.77
N PRO A 47 -17.76 10.46 10.49
CA PRO A 47 -17.10 11.76 10.59
C PRO A 47 -17.67 12.72 9.53
N PRO A 48 -17.34 14.03 9.59
CA PRO A 48 -17.70 14.97 8.54
C PRO A 48 -17.39 14.42 7.14
N ARG A 49 -18.38 14.44 6.25
CA ARG A 49 -18.28 13.93 4.87
C ARG A 49 -18.27 15.12 3.91
N MET A 50 -17.28 15.18 3.03
CA MET A 50 -17.10 16.33 2.14
C MET A 50 -16.28 15.99 0.90
N THR A 51 -16.36 16.80 -0.16
CA THR A 51 -15.50 16.65 -1.35
C THR A 51 -14.06 17.09 -1.05
N THR A 52 -13.12 16.78 -1.95
CA THR A 52 -11.73 17.28 -1.84
C THR A 52 -11.66 18.81 -1.76
N GLU A 53 -12.47 19.51 -2.56
CA GLU A 53 -12.51 20.98 -2.56
C GLU A 53 -13.00 21.53 -1.22
N GLN A 54 -14.07 20.96 -0.66
CA GLN A 54 -14.61 21.35 0.64
C GLN A 54 -13.62 21.05 1.77
N MET A 55 -12.95 19.89 1.74
CA MET A 55 -11.92 19.51 2.70
C MET A 55 -10.75 20.49 2.69
N ASN A 56 -10.26 20.85 1.50
CA ASN A 56 -9.18 21.82 1.34
C ASN A 56 -9.61 23.26 1.67
N SER A 57 -10.92 23.55 1.70
CA SER A 57 -11.46 24.86 2.10
C SER A 57 -11.57 25.07 3.62
N ILE A 58 -11.30 24.04 4.43
CA ILE A 58 -11.23 24.18 5.88
C ILE A 58 -10.08 25.15 6.20
N SER A 59 -10.39 26.29 6.81
CA SER A 59 -9.44 27.40 6.98
C SER A 59 -8.33 27.13 7.99
N THR A 60 -8.63 26.36 9.03
CA THR A 60 -7.73 26.09 10.17
C THR A 60 -7.88 24.64 10.66
N PRO A 61 -7.63 23.64 9.80
CA PRO A 61 -7.69 22.25 10.21
C PRO A 61 -6.61 21.97 11.27
N LEU A 62 -6.97 21.22 12.31
CA LEU A 62 -6.04 20.80 13.35
C LEU A 62 -5.39 19.48 12.96
N ASP A 63 -4.13 19.27 13.37
CA ASP A 63 -3.49 17.96 13.24
C ASP A 63 -4.33 16.90 13.98
N GLY A 64 -4.57 15.77 13.31
CA GLY A 64 -5.46 14.71 13.77
C GLY A 64 -6.94 14.87 13.35
N ALA A 65 -7.31 15.96 12.65
CA ALA A 65 -8.66 16.10 12.10
C ALA A 65 -8.95 14.95 11.12
N LEU A 66 -10.10 14.28 11.29
CA LEU A 66 -10.54 13.14 10.49
C LEU A 66 -11.81 13.50 9.72
N VAL A 67 -11.80 13.29 8.41
CA VAL A 67 -12.97 13.44 7.54
C VAL A 67 -13.10 12.24 6.61
N PHE A 68 -14.30 11.99 6.09
CA PHE A 68 -14.48 11.09 4.96
C PHE A 68 -14.58 11.92 3.68
N ASN A 69 -13.57 11.84 2.82
CA ASN A 69 -13.54 12.52 1.53
C ASN A 69 -14.36 11.72 0.50
N THR A 70 -15.47 12.28 0.02
CA THR A 70 -16.39 11.64 -0.92
C THR A 70 -15.89 11.62 -2.36
N THR A 71 -14.95 12.50 -2.72
CA THR A 71 -14.29 12.49 -4.04
C THR A 71 -13.26 11.37 -4.12
N LEU A 72 -12.48 11.17 -3.06
CA LEU A 72 -11.44 10.12 -2.98
C LEU A 72 -12.00 8.77 -2.50
N ASN A 73 -13.23 8.76 -1.99
CA ASN A 73 -13.84 7.61 -1.31
C ASN A 73 -12.92 7.04 -0.22
N SER A 74 -12.42 7.93 0.65
CA SER A 74 -11.39 7.60 1.64
C SER A 74 -11.54 8.41 2.92
N TYR A 75 -11.04 7.87 4.02
CA TYR A 75 -10.77 8.68 5.21
C TYR A 75 -9.51 9.52 4.97
N CYS A 76 -9.58 10.81 5.29
CA CYS A 76 -8.44 11.71 5.26
C CYS A 76 -8.14 12.24 6.66
N VAL A 77 -6.86 12.25 7.02
CA VAL A 77 -6.35 12.82 8.26
C VAL A 77 -5.52 14.05 7.93
N PHE A 78 -5.78 15.17 8.59
CA PHE A 78 -4.89 16.32 8.52
C PHE A 78 -3.68 16.09 9.42
N LYS A 79 -2.47 16.16 8.85
CA LYS A 79 -1.21 16.03 9.57
C LYS A 79 -0.13 16.83 8.86
N ASN A 80 0.79 17.44 9.60
CA ASN A 80 1.95 18.16 9.02
C ASN A 80 1.52 19.18 7.95
N ASN A 81 0.48 19.96 8.26
CA ASN A 81 -0.08 20.97 7.38
C ASN A 81 -0.62 20.45 6.02
N ASN A 82 -0.97 19.16 5.92
CA ASN A 82 -1.49 18.53 4.71
C ASN A 82 -2.59 17.50 5.01
N TRP A 83 -3.52 17.33 4.09
CA TRP A 83 -4.48 16.21 4.12
C TRP A 83 -3.85 14.94 3.55
N SER A 84 -3.86 13.87 4.33
CA SER A 84 -3.38 12.54 3.93
C SER A 84 -4.54 11.55 3.91
N SER A 85 -4.78 10.93 2.75
CA SER A 85 -5.70 9.81 2.64
C SER A 85 -5.16 8.58 3.39
N LEU A 86 -6.02 7.80 4.02
CA LEU A 86 -5.69 6.53 4.69
C LEU A 86 -5.81 5.33 3.75
N ASN A 87 -5.92 5.55 2.44
CA ASN A 87 -5.90 4.46 1.48
C ASN A 87 -4.46 4.02 1.21
N ASN A 88 -4.23 2.71 1.29
CA ASN A 88 -3.00 2.13 0.72
C ASN A 88 -3.16 2.08 -0.80
N SER A 89 -2.23 2.73 -1.50
CA SER A 89 -2.19 2.67 -2.95
C SER A 89 -1.39 1.45 -3.38
N SER A 90 -2.05 0.48 -4.02
CA SER A 90 -1.38 -0.69 -4.59
C SER A 90 -1.69 -0.89 -6.07
N ILE A 91 -0.79 -1.55 -6.77
CA ILE A 91 -1.01 -2.13 -8.08
C ILE A 91 -0.56 -3.58 -8.08
N ILE A 92 -1.33 -4.45 -8.73
CA ILE A 92 -1.08 -5.88 -8.85
C ILE A 92 -1.26 -6.27 -10.32
N LEU A 93 -0.22 -6.82 -10.92
CA LEU A 93 -0.28 -7.48 -12.22
C LEU A 93 -0.01 -8.97 -12.05
N ASN A 94 -0.77 -9.79 -12.77
CA ASN A 94 -0.57 -11.23 -12.81
C ASN A 94 -0.98 -11.76 -14.16
N LYS A 95 -0.14 -12.63 -14.72
CA LYS A 95 -0.46 -13.40 -15.91
C LYS A 95 -0.14 -14.85 -15.67
N SER A 96 -1.13 -15.71 -15.92
CA SER A 96 -0.93 -17.15 -16.07
C SER A 96 -0.81 -17.49 -17.55
N TYR A 97 0.09 -18.41 -17.89
CA TYR A 97 0.37 -18.76 -19.27
C TYR A 97 -0.05 -20.19 -19.58
N SER A 98 -0.51 -20.42 -20.81
CA SER A 98 -0.75 -21.76 -21.36
C SER A 98 0.56 -22.53 -21.54
N ASN A 99 0.49 -23.86 -21.62
CA ASN A 99 1.66 -24.71 -21.88
C ASN A 99 2.25 -24.44 -23.27
N GLY A 100 3.59 -24.53 -23.40
CA GLY A 100 4.27 -24.46 -24.70
C GLY A 100 4.49 -23.03 -25.24
N ASN A 101 4.39 -22.00 -24.41
CA ASN A 101 4.71 -20.62 -24.79
C ASN A 101 6.22 -20.34 -24.77
N ASN A 102 6.65 -19.22 -25.36
CA ASN A 102 8.05 -18.76 -25.31
C ASN A 102 8.15 -17.39 -24.61
N ALA A 103 7.35 -17.14 -23.58
CA ALA A 103 7.25 -15.82 -22.97
C ALA A 103 8.51 -15.42 -22.18
N LEU A 104 9.25 -16.38 -21.62
CA LEU A 104 10.50 -16.09 -20.93
C LEU A 104 11.67 -16.13 -21.91
N GLN A 105 12.18 -14.96 -22.26
CA GLN A 105 13.43 -14.83 -23.01
C GLN A 105 14.59 -14.97 -22.01
N THR A 106 15.56 -15.81 -22.33
CA THR A 106 16.62 -16.22 -21.38
C THR A 106 18.03 -16.02 -21.94
N PRO A 107 18.36 -14.82 -22.44
CA PRO A 107 19.73 -14.50 -22.81
C PRO A 107 20.64 -14.51 -21.59
N ASP A 108 21.83 -15.05 -21.76
CA ASP A 108 22.76 -15.26 -20.66
C ASP A 108 23.25 -13.92 -20.09
N ASN A 109 23.17 -13.78 -18.76
CA ASN A 109 23.60 -12.59 -18.02
C ASN A 109 22.97 -11.27 -18.48
N THR A 110 21.83 -11.32 -19.17
CA THR A 110 21.16 -10.15 -19.72
C THR A 110 19.84 -9.92 -19.02
N TYR A 111 19.59 -8.68 -18.63
CA TYR A 111 18.32 -8.29 -18.02
C TYR A 111 17.23 -8.17 -19.09
N VAL A 112 16.13 -8.88 -18.87
CA VAL A 112 14.93 -8.83 -19.68
C VAL A 112 13.80 -8.27 -18.82
N ASP A 113 12.99 -7.41 -19.42
CA ASP A 113 11.84 -6.82 -18.74
C ASP A 113 10.71 -7.86 -18.61
N PHE A 114 9.89 -7.75 -17.57
CA PHE A 114 8.78 -8.67 -17.38
C PHE A 114 7.79 -8.56 -18.56
N PRO A 115 7.42 -9.66 -19.25
CA PRO A 115 6.54 -9.62 -20.42
C PRO A 115 5.05 -9.58 -20.03
N ILE A 116 4.70 -8.68 -19.10
CA ILE A 116 3.31 -8.41 -18.66
C ILE A 116 3.07 -6.90 -18.59
N GLY A 117 1.83 -6.47 -18.81
CA GLY A 117 1.49 -5.06 -18.97
C GLY A 117 0.06 -4.70 -18.61
N SER A 118 -0.49 -3.66 -19.26
CA SER A 118 -1.82 -3.11 -18.97
C SER A 118 -2.94 -4.15 -18.99
N ASP A 119 -2.84 -5.13 -19.89
CA ASP A 119 -3.84 -6.19 -20.06
C ASP A 119 -3.85 -7.21 -18.90
N ASP A 120 -2.81 -7.19 -18.05
CA ASP A 120 -2.59 -8.15 -16.98
C ASP A 120 -2.83 -7.54 -15.58
N VAL A 121 -3.45 -6.35 -15.50
CA VAL A 121 -3.77 -5.66 -14.25
C VAL A 121 -4.97 -6.32 -13.56
N ILE A 122 -4.78 -6.77 -12.32
CA ILE A 122 -5.87 -7.29 -11.46
C ILE A 122 -6.48 -6.17 -10.62
N ALA A 123 -5.63 -5.30 -10.06
CA ALA A 123 -6.03 -4.20 -9.20
C ALA A 123 -5.05 -3.05 -9.38
N THR A 124 -5.54 -1.81 -9.38
CA THR A 124 -4.70 -0.62 -9.46
C THR A 124 -5.38 0.57 -8.79
N ASN A 125 -4.59 1.41 -8.14
CA ASN A 125 -4.98 2.79 -7.87
C ASN A 125 -4.46 3.69 -9.02
N PRO A 126 -5.33 4.12 -9.96
CA PRO A 126 -4.91 4.91 -11.12
C PRO A 126 -4.40 6.32 -10.76
N ASN A 127 -4.67 6.79 -9.54
CA ASN A 127 -4.14 8.06 -9.05
C ASN A 127 -2.67 7.95 -8.65
N ALA A 128 -2.21 6.77 -8.24
CA ALA A 128 -0.84 6.53 -7.79
C ALA A 128 0.06 5.84 -8.83
N TYR A 129 -0.54 5.14 -9.80
CA TYR A 129 0.20 4.32 -10.78
C TYR A 129 -0.31 4.50 -12.20
N GLU A 130 0.60 4.46 -13.17
CA GLU A 130 0.31 4.33 -14.60
C GLU A 130 1.10 3.15 -15.17
N VAL A 131 0.42 2.13 -15.67
CA VAL A 131 1.07 0.97 -16.30
C VAL A 131 1.46 1.34 -17.72
N ILE A 132 2.76 1.27 -18.01
CA ILE A 132 3.29 1.53 -19.36
C ILE A 132 3.27 0.23 -20.18
N GLY A 133 3.63 -0.90 -19.55
CA GLY A 133 3.78 -2.20 -20.22
C GLY A 133 5.20 -2.76 -20.10
N ASP A 134 5.37 -4.04 -20.42
CA ASP A 134 6.64 -4.75 -20.30
C ASP A 134 7.28 -4.57 -18.91
N GLY A 135 6.51 -4.80 -17.84
CA GLY A 135 7.01 -4.68 -16.48
C GLY A 135 7.26 -3.25 -16.01
N ARG A 136 6.91 -2.23 -16.79
CA ARG A 136 7.11 -0.82 -16.48
C ARG A 136 5.86 -0.16 -15.90
N VAL A 137 6.04 0.54 -14.80
CA VAL A 137 5.00 1.34 -14.13
C VAL A 137 5.59 2.71 -13.77
N LYS A 138 4.89 3.78 -14.14
CA LYS A 138 5.18 5.14 -13.67
C LYS A 138 4.51 5.37 -12.33
N ILE A 139 5.28 5.91 -11.39
CA ILE A 139 4.82 6.31 -10.05
C ILE A 139 4.32 7.75 -10.10
N LYS A 140 3.14 8.04 -9.53
CA LYS A 140 2.52 9.37 -9.53
C LYS A 140 2.55 10.09 -8.19
N GLU A 141 3.10 9.45 -7.17
CA GLU A 141 3.23 10.05 -5.85
C GLU A 141 4.60 9.68 -5.30
N GLU A 142 5.33 10.63 -4.73
CA GLU A 142 6.58 10.29 -4.04
C GLU A 142 6.31 9.49 -2.76
N GLY A 143 7.29 8.68 -2.34
CA GLY A 143 7.24 8.01 -1.04
C GLY A 143 8.09 6.75 -0.95
N ASN A 144 7.85 5.98 0.10
CA ASN A 144 8.47 4.67 0.32
C ASN A 144 7.53 3.58 -0.20
N TYR A 145 8.07 2.59 -0.90
CA TYR A 145 7.26 1.57 -1.55
C TYR A 145 7.78 0.17 -1.25
N LEU A 146 6.85 -0.77 -1.07
CA LEU A 146 7.11 -2.20 -1.10
C LEU A 146 6.89 -2.72 -2.51
N PHE A 147 7.93 -3.34 -3.06
CA PHE A 147 7.89 -4.02 -4.35
C PHE A 147 7.94 -5.52 -4.13
N SER A 148 7.17 -6.26 -4.91
CA SER A 148 7.17 -7.72 -4.90
C SER A 148 7.08 -8.24 -6.33
N ALA A 149 7.72 -9.37 -6.60
CA ALA A 149 7.60 -10.03 -7.89
C ALA A 149 7.83 -11.52 -7.76
N SER A 150 7.20 -12.28 -8.65
CA SER A 150 7.42 -13.72 -8.79
C SER A 150 7.38 -14.12 -10.26
N LEU A 151 8.15 -15.14 -10.57
CA LEU A 151 8.25 -15.71 -11.91
C LEU A 151 8.41 -17.22 -11.80
N SER A 152 7.74 -17.97 -12.68
CA SER A 152 7.88 -19.42 -12.78
C SER A 152 7.87 -19.91 -14.22
N THR A 153 8.58 -21.01 -14.45
CA THR A 153 8.61 -21.78 -15.68
C THR A 153 8.34 -23.26 -15.42
N SER A 154 7.86 -23.97 -16.43
CA SER A 154 7.59 -25.43 -16.36
C SER A 154 8.63 -26.34 -16.98
N ASN A 155 9.60 -25.78 -17.70
CA ASN A 155 10.55 -26.55 -18.49
C ASN A 155 11.98 -26.05 -18.30
N MET A 156 12.32 -25.60 -17.08
CA MET A 156 13.69 -25.21 -16.76
C MET A 156 14.61 -26.41 -16.95
N PRO A 157 15.63 -26.35 -17.82
CA PRO A 157 16.55 -27.46 -18.04
C PRO A 157 17.36 -27.81 -16.80
N SER A 158 17.91 -29.02 -16.78
CA SER A 158 18.85 -29.44 -15.74
C SER A 158 20.13 -28.59 -15.73
N GLY A 159 20.89 -28.73 -14.65
CA GLY A 159 22.15 -28.04 -14.44
C GLY A 159 22.01 -26.73 -13.67
N ASN A 160 23.11 -25.97 -13.63
CA ASN A 160 23.20 -24.73 -12.88
C ASN A 160 22.67 -23.57 -13.71
N LYS A 161 21.67 -22.86 -13.18
CA LYS A 161 20.99 -21.76 -13.85
C LYS A 161 21.06 -20.52 -12.96
N LYS A 162 21.77 -19.49 -13.43
CA LYS A 162 21.79 -18.18 -12.75
C LYS A 162 20.42 -17.53 -12.91
N TYR A 163 19.92 -16.94 -11.83
CA TYR A 163 18.70 -16.16 -11.88
C TYR A 163 18.79 -14.89 -11.05
N ILE A 164 18.06 -13.86 -11.48
CA ILE A 164 17.92 -12.58 -10.78
C ILE A 164 16.49 -12.08 -11.01
N LEU A 165 15.84 -11.60 -9.97
CA LEU A 165 14.72 -10.66 -10.05
C LEU A 165 15.21 -9.30 -9.56
N ALA A 166 14.99 -8.25 -10.35
CA ALA A 166 15.54 -6.93 -10.09
C ALA A 166 14.54 -5.82 -10.40
N ILE A 167 14.83 -4.65 -9.83
CA ILE A 167 14.12 -3.42 -10.08
C ILE A 167 15.10 -2.41 -10.67
N ASN A 168 14.70 -1.81 -11.78
CA ASN A 168 15.32 -0.59 -12.27
C ASN A 168 14.40 0.60 -12.05
N ILE A 169 14.98 1.74 -11.71
CA ILE A 169 14.29 3.04 -11.70
C ILE A 169 14.96 3.91 -12.76
N ASN A 170 14.17 4.44 -13.69
CA ASN A 170 14.64 5.29 -14.78
C ASN A 170 15.84 4.66 -15.53
N GLY A 171 15.78 3.35 -15.76
CA GLY A 171 16.82 2.57 -16.43
C GLY A 171 17.97 2.10 -15.54
N SER A 172 18.15 2.67 -14.34
CA SER A 172 19.24 2.29 -13.42
C SER A 172 18.84 1.16 -12.49
N LEU A 173 19.68 0.13 -12.34
CA LEU A 173 19.46 -0.96 -11.39
C LEU A 173 19.58 -0.44 -9.95
N VAL A 174 18.52 -0.60 -9.15
CA VAL A 174 18.48 -0.08 -7.77
C VAL A 174 18.37 -1.18 -6.71
N ALA A 175 17.80 -2.33 -7.06
CA ALA A 175 17.54 -3.40 -6.09
C ALA A 175 17.45 -4.79 -6.73
N TYR A 176 17.74 -5.80 -5.92
CA TYR A 176 17.45 -7.20 -6.20
C TYR A 176 16.31 -7.66 -5.28
N LEU A 177 15.24 -8.21 -5.85
CA LEU A 177 14.21 -8.88 -5.06
C LEU A 177 14.65 -10.29 -4.67
N SER A 178 15.37 -10.96 -5.58
CA SER A 178 15.96 -12.27 -5.38
C SER A 178 17.11 -12.47 -6.36
N ARG A 179 18.16 -13.18 -5.95
CA ARG A 179 19.33 -13.45 -6.79
C ARG A 179 20.03 -14.71 -6.33
N GLY A 180 20.45 -15.53 -7.28
CA GLY A 180 21.24 -16.71 -6.96
C GLY A 180 21.47 -17.63 -8.14
N TYR A 181 21.70 -18.89 -7.82
CA TYR A 181 21.81 -20.00 -8.75
C TYR A 181 20.83 -21.07 -8.32
N SER A 182 20.17 -21.69 -9.29
CA SER A 182 19.42 -22.92 -9.12
C SER A 182 20.21 -24.07 -9.70
N SER A 183 20.12 -25.27 -9.12
CA SER A 183 20.70 -26.50 -9.66
C SER A 183 19.61 -27.54 -9.76
N LEU A 184 19.24 -27.92 -11.00
CA LEU A 184 18.19 -28.90 -11.24
C LEU A 184 18.77 -30.25 -11.69
N PRO A 185 18.33 -31.39 -11.12
CA PRO A 185 18.80 -32.71 -11.53
C PRO A 185 18.22 -33.14 -12.90
N SER A 186 17.08 -32.59 -13.29
CA SER A 186 16.37 -32.87 -14.54
C SER A 186 15.56 -31.64 -14.97
N THR A 187 15.10 -31.61 -16.21
CA THR A 187 14.16 -30.58 -16.65
C THR A 187 12.89 -30.62 -15.80
N ASN A 188 12.50 -29.50 -15.17
CA ASN A 188 11.35 -29.46 -14.27
C ASN A 188 10.77 -28.03 -14.16
N TYR A 189 9.73 -27.91 -13.34
CA TYR A 189 9.24 -26.63 -12.85
C TYR A 189 10.28 -25.95 -11.98
N TRP A 190 10.39 -24.63 -12.16
CA TRP A 190 11.22 -23.77 -11.34
C TRP A 190 10.54 -22.41 -11.20
N GLY A 191 10.83 -21.71 -10.10
CA GLY A 191 10.38 -20.35 -9.92
C GLY A 191 11.10 -19.69 -8.75
N THR A 192 10.95 -18.38 -8.68
CA THR A 192 11.46 -17.57 -7.58
C THR A 192 10.51 -16.42 -7.32
N SER A 193 10.53 -15.92 -6.10
CA SER A 193 9.84 -14.69 -5.69
C SER A 193 10.78 -13.87 -4.81
N GLY A 194 10.40 -12.62 -4.56
CA GLY A 194 11.12 -11.75 -3.65
C GLY A 194 10.38 -10.46 -3.41
N ASN A 195 10.85 -9.71 -2.41
CA ASN A 195 10.35 -8.37 -2.09
C ASN A 195 11.50 -7.46 -1.68
N ILE A 196 11.28 -6.15 -1.82
CA ILE A 196 12.20 -5.12 -1.35
C ILE A 196 11.42 -3.83 -1.06
N MET A 197 11.88 -3.04 -0.10
CA MET A 197 11.40 -1.67 0.10
C MET A 197 12.40 -0.68 -0.47
N TYR A 198 11.94 0.30 -1.24
CA TYR A 198 12.81 1.31 -1.83
C TYR A 198 12.05 2.65 -2.01
N PRO A 199 12.67 3.81 -1.76
CA PRO A 199 12.05 5.10 -1.99
C PRO A 199 12.01 5.45 -3.49
N VAL A 200 10.91 6.04 -3.95
CA VAL A 200 10.75 6.51 -5.34
C VAL A 200 10.15 7.91 -5.35
N SER A 201 10.53 8.68 -6.37
CA SER A 201 10.03 10.03 -6.59
C SER A 201 8.80 10.01 -7.50
N GLU A 202 8.02 11.09 -7.47
CA GLU A 202 6.97 11.30 -8.45
C GLU A 202 7.56 11.28 -9.88
N ASN A 203 6.85 10.64 -10.81
CA ASN A 203 7.20 10.41 -12.21
C ASN A 203 8.33 9.41 -12.47
N ASP A 204 8.89 8.77 -11.45
CA ASP A 204 9.84 7.67 -11.65
C ASP A 204 9.18 6.50 -12.40
N ILE A 205 9.92 5.91 -13.33
CA ILE A 205 9.54 4.68 -14.03
C ILE A 205 10.24 3.50 -13.37
N VAL A 206 9.45 2.71 -12.65
CA VAL A 206 9.86 1.44 -12.05
C VAL A 206 9.72 0.35 -13.10
N THR A 207 10.78 -0.44 -13.30
CA THR A 207 10.81 -1.56 -14.25
C THR A 207 11.17 -2.84 -13.52
N PHE A 208 10.28 -3.83 -13.57
CA PHE A 208 10.57 -5.19 -13.10
C PHE A 208 11.31 -5.98 -14.18
N ARG A 209 12.45 -6.53 -13.80
CA ARG A 209 13.36 -7.23 -14.72
C ARG A 209 13.80 -8.56 -14.15
N TYR A 210 14.17 -9.48 -15.02
CA TYR A 210 14.78 -10.74 -14.66
C TYR A 210 16.05 -11.01 -15.45
N VAL A 211 16.93 -11.82 -14.86
CA VAL A 211 17.97 -12.58 -15.59
C VAL A 211 17.65 -14.03 -15.36
N LEU A 212 17.69 -14.83 -16.41
CA LEU A 212 17.53 -16.27 -16.32
C LEU A 212 18.41 -16.91 -17.40
N ASN A 213 19.55 -17.48 -16.99
CA ASN A 213 20.51 -18.02 -17.95
C ASN A 213 20.00 -19.34 -18.52
N ASN A 214 19.86 -19.39 -19.85
CA ASN A 214 19.53 -20.62 -20.57
C ASN A 214 20.02 -20.58 -22.03
N GLU A 215 21.21 -20.05 -22.28
CA GLU A 215 21.86 -20.13 -23.61
C GLU A 215 20.94 -19.59 -24.72
N ASP A 216 20.28 -18.46 -24.47
CA ASP A 216 19.34 -17.79 -25.39
C ASP A 216 18.10 -18.62 -25.77
N SER A 217 17.90 -19.80 -25.17
CA SER A 217 16.78 -20.69 -25.48
C SER A 217 15.55 -20.39 -24.60
N PRO A 218 14.46 -19.84 -25.16
CA PRO A 218 13.33 -19.35 -24.36
C PRO A 218 12.63 -20.47 -23.58
N LEU A 219 11.99 -20.09 -22.48
CA LEU A 219 11.28 -21.00 -21.59
C LEU A 219 9.78 -20.76 -21.56
N HIS A 220 9.04 -21.80 -21.22
CA HIS A 220 7.60 -21.76 -21.05
C HIS A 220 7.30 -21.10 -19.71
N ALA A 221 6.86 -19.85 -19.73
CA ALA A 221 6.32 -19.21 -18.55
C ALA A 221 5.14 -20.03 -18.01
N LYS A 222 5.00 -20.04 -16.69
CA LYS A 222 3.80 -20.56 -16.03
C LYS A 222 2.98 -19.46 -15.43
N PHE A 223 3.63 -18.61 -14.66
CA PHE A 223 3.06 -17.33 -14.26
C PHE A 223 4.17 -16.30 -14.11
N ILE A 224 3.77 -15.05 -14.24
CA ILE A 224 4.56 -13.88 -13.89
C ILE A 224 3.64 -12.93 -13.13
N ASN A 225 4.12 -12.41 -12.00
CA ASN A 225 3.40 -11.41 -11.23
C ASN A 225 4.36 -10.37 -10.67
N PHE A 226 3.84 -9.16 -10.48
CA PHE A 226 4.46 -8.18 -9.61
C PHE A 226 3.41 -7.32 -8.94
N GLY A 227 3.80 -6.72 -7.83
CA GLY A 227 3.00 -5.74 -7.11
C GLY A 227 3.85 -4.62 -6.55
N ILE A 228 3.24 -3.43 -6.51
CA ILE A 228 3.82 -2.24 -5.89
C ILE A 228 2.80 -1.73 -4.87
N THR A 229 3.24 -1.45 -3.64
CA THR A 229 2.39 -0.86 -2.60
C THR A 229 3.11 0.32 -1.99
N LYS A 230 2.46 1.49 -1.99
CA LYS A 230 2.95 2.66 -1.27
C LYS A 230 2.79 2.42 0.23
N LEU A 231 3.84 2.66 0.98
CA LEU A 231 3.84 2.59 2.43
C LEU A 231 3.54 4.00 2.97
N ASN A 232 2.47 4.10 3.75
CA ASN A 232 1.99 5.35 4.37
C ASN A 232 2.67 5.67 5.71
#